data_AF-A0A336MX36-F1
#
_entry.id   AF-A0A336MX36-F1
#
_cell.length_a   1.000
_cell.length_b   1.000
_cell.length_c   1.000
_cell.angle_alpha   90.00
_cell.angle_beta   90.00
_cell.angle_gamma   90.00
#
_symmetry.space_group_name_H-M   'P 1'
#
loop_
_entity.id
_entity.type
_entity.pdbx_description
1 polymer ?
#
loop_
_entity_poly.entity_id
_entity_poly.type
_entity_poly.pdbx_seq_one_letter_code
_entity_poly.pdbx_strand_id
1 'polypeptide(L)'
;MSESLKNWREIWIKYRFGRFWEEDTAHMNDEDFRANYRMTRKSFNQLYNELHCLEKHITQFRVSIPREKRIGIALYTLGSSAEIRTISNLFGVGDSTVRAILLEFIDALLDKVEKRMINAYPPTQQKIEEITAEFESEWKFIQVYGAVDGCQIEIQPPGITKTDFINYNQGLKKL
;
A
#
# COMPACT_ATOMS: atom_id res chain seq x y z
N MET A 1 12.13 -41.30 -23.57
CA MET A 1 11.21 -40.26 -24.09
C MET A 1 10.26 -39.91 -22.96
N SER A 2 10.53 -38.84 -22.20
CA SER A 2 9.68 -38.41 -21.08
C SER A 2 8.59 -37.48 -21.61
N GLU A 3 7.35 -37.95 -21.55
CA GLU A 3 6.18 -37.19 -21.95
C GLU A 3 5.92 -36.09 -20.91
N SER A 4 6.19 -34.85 -21.30
CA SER A 4 5.95 -33.67 -20.46
C SER A 4 4.45 -33.52 -20.24
N LEU A 5 3.99 -33.73 -19.00
CA LEU A 5 2.64 -33.41 -18.58
C LEU A 5 2.40 -31.91 -18.82
N LYS A 6 1.71 -31.58 -19.92
CA LYS A 6 1.22 -30.23 -20.18
C LYS A 6 0.29 -29.86 -19.04
N ASN A 7 0.70 -28.91 -18.22
CA ASN A 7 -0.08 -28.44 -17.08
C ASN A 7 -1.19 -27.51 -17.62
N TRP A 8 -2.32 -28.10 -18.03
CA TRP A 8 -3.48 -27.33 -18.45
C TRP A 8 -4.07 -26.63 -17.23
N ARG A 9 -4.32 -25.31 -17.33
CA ARG A 9 -5.08 -24.61 -16.29
C ARG A 9 -6.51 -25.13 -16.32
N GLU A 10 -6.89 -25.92 -15.32
CA GLU A 10 -8.26 -26.47 -15.16
C GLU A 10 -9.32 -25.37 -14.99
N ILE A 11 -8.91 -24.18 -14.54
CA ILE A 11 -9.80 -23.04 -14.32
C ILE A 11 -9.21 -21.81 -15.02
N TRP A 12 -9.89 -21.36 -16.08
CA TRP A 12 -9.56 -20.13 -16.80
C TRP A 12 -9.90 -18.88 -15.98
N ILE A 13 -11.04 -18.88 -15.26
CA ILE A 13 -11.49 -17.78 -14.41
C ILE A 13 -12.12 -18.37 -13.14
N LYS A 14 -11.57 -18.01 -11.97
CA LYS A 14 -12.25 -18.25 -10.68
C LYS A 14 -13.06 -17.01 -10.35
N TYR A 15 -14.39 -17.12 -10.34
CA TYR A 15 -15.27 -16.03 -9.93
C TYR A 15 -15.00 -15.69 -8.46
N ARG A 16 -14.81 -14.40 -8.15
CA ARG A 16 -14.57 -13.90 -6.79
C ARG A 16 -15.58 -12.79 -6.52
N PHE A 17 -16.41 -12.98 -5.50
CA PHE A 17 -17.28 -11.91 -5.01
C PHE A 17 -16.48 -11.01 -4.08
N GLY A 18 -16.22 -9.78 -4.52
CA GLY A 18 -15.73 -8.71 -3.66
C GLY A 18 -16.42 -7.43 -4.08
N ARG A 19 -17.31 -6.93 -3.21
CA ARG A 19 -18.13 -5.73 -3.43
C ARG A 19 -17.64 -4.54 -2.61
N PHE A 20 -16.52 -4.70 -1.90
CA PHE A 20 -16.00 -3.68 -1.00
C PHE A 20 -15.66 -2.37 -1.71
N TRP A 21 -15.09 -2.43 -2.92
CA TRP A 21 -14.81 -1.22 -3.68
C TRP A 21 -16.08 -0.62 -4.28
N GLU A 22 -16.91 -1.46 -4.89
CA GLU A 22 -18.10 -1.06 -5.63
C GLU A 22 -19.25 -0.56 -4.75
N GLU A 23 -19.44 -1.16 -3.57
CA GLU A 23 -20.54 -0.87 -2.65
C GLU A 23 -20.03 -0.16 -1.40
N ASP A 24 -19.21 -0.83 -0.57
CA ASP A 24 -18.85 -0.30 0.75
C ASP A 24 -18.09 1.03 0.66
N THR A 25 -17.08 1.11 -0.21
CA THR A 25 -16.26 2.32 -0.40
C THR A 25 -17.05 3.50 -0.95
N ALA A 26 -18.11 3.24 -1.73
CA ALA A 26 -18.99 4.26 -2.25
C ALA A 26 -19.86 4.90 -1.14
N HIS A 27 -20.19 4.13 -0.11
CA HIS A 27 -21.03 4.59 1.02
C HIS A 27 -20.24 5.10 2.24
N MET A 28 -18.91 4.91 2.27
CA MET A 28 -18.05 5.43 3.35
C MET A 28 -18.10 6.96 3.44
N ASN A 29 -18.16 7.49 4.66
CA ASN A 29 -17.88 8.91 4.88
C ASN A 29 -16.37 9.20 4.75
N ASP A 30 -15.96 10.47 4.89
CA ASP A 30 -14.54 10.86 4.76
C ASP A 30 -13.63 10.30 5.86
N GLU A 31 -14.17 10.06 7.05
CA GLU A 31 -13.44 9.48 8.17
C GLU A 31 -13.17 7.99 7.96
N ASP A 32 -14.19 7.23 7.57
CA ASP A 32 -14.09 5.82 7.21
C ASP A 32 -13.16 5.63 6.02
N PHE A 33 -13.26 6.48 5.01
CA PHE A 33 -12.37 6.44 3.85
C PHE A 33 -10.91 6.67 4.29
N ARG A 34 -10.67 7.67 5.15
CA ARG A 34 -9.33 7.95 5.68
C ARG A 34 -8.80 6.81 6.54
N ALA A 35 -9.65 6.17 7.34
CA ALA A 35 -9.27 5.03 8.17
C ALA A 35 -8.83 3.82 7.34
N ASN A 36 -9.56 3.52 6.25
CA ASN A 36 -9.28 2.38 5.39
C ASN A 36 -8.09 2.62 4.43
N TYR A 37 -7.99 3.81 3.83
CA TYR A 37 -7.02 4.11 2.78
C TYR A 37 -5.84 4.98 3.25
N ARG A 38 -5.82 5.36 4.53
CA ARG A 38 -4.82 6.28 5.14
C ARG A 38 -4.68 7.61 4.39
N MET A 39 -5.74 8.02 3.69
CA MET A 39 -5.71 9.13 2.75
C MET A 39 -7.10 9.77 2.63
N THR A 40 -7.17 11.08 2.40
CA THR A 40 -8.43 11.77 2.13
C THR A 40 -8.93 11.52 0.71
N ARG A 41 -10.25 11.57 0.48
CA ARG A 41 -10.83 11.48 -0.88
C ARG A 41 -10.27 12.53 -1.84
N LYS A 42 -10.00 13.74 -1.33
CA LYS A 42 -9.34 14.81 -2.09
C LYS A 42 -7.97 14.38 -2.62
N SER A 43 -7.12 13.81 -1.76
CA SER A 43 -5.77 13.37 -2.15
C SER A 43 -5.82 12.14 -3.04
N PHE A 44 -6.79 11.24 -2.80
CA PHE A 44 -7.07 10.11 -3.68
C PHE A 44 -7.40 10.58 -5.10
N ASN A 45 -8.28 11.56 -5.25
CA ASN A 45 -8.65 12.12 -6.55
C ASN A 45 -7.47 12.81 -7.25
N GLN A 46 -6.56 13.43 -6.50
CA GLN A 46 -5.31 13.95 -7.05
C GLN A 46 -4.45 12.83 -7.63
N LEU A 47 -4.23 11.73 -6.89
CA LEU A 47 -3.50 10.57 -7.39
C LEU A 47 -4.19 9.93 -8.61
N TYR A 48 -5.52 9.83 -8.59
CA TYR A 48 -6.28 9.31 -9.73
C TYR A 48 -6.03 10.12 -11.00
N ASN A 49 -5.97 11.45 -10.91
CA ASN A 49 -5.70 12.33 -12.04
C ASN A 49 -4.23 12.32 -12.49
N GLU A 50 -3.28 11.94 -11.63
CA GLU A 50 -1.85 11.90 -11.98
C GLU A 50 -1.45 10.53 -12.56
N LEU A 51 -2.06 9.44 -12.09
CA LEU A 51 -1.64 8.06 -12.38
C LEU A 51 -2.41 7.43 -13.56
N HIS A 52 -2.49 8.13 -14.70
CA HIS A 52 -3.08 7.60 -15.94
C HIS A 52 -2.36 6.34 -16.46
N CYS A 53 -1.07 6.18 -16.16
CA CYS A 53 -0.29 4.99 -16.55
C CYS A 53 -0.78 3.67 -15.95
N LEU A 54 -1.64 3.71 -14.92
CA LEU A 54 -2.25 2.52 -14.32
C LEU A 54 -3.51 2.03 -15.05
N GLU A 55 -4.00 2.77 -16.03
CA GLU A 55 -5.13 2.36 -16.86
C GLU A 55 -4.76 1.15 -17.73
N LYS A 56 -5.68 0.19 -17.83
CA LYS A 56 -5.50 -1.00 -18.68
C LYS A 56 -6.60 -1.08 -19.72
N HIS A 57 -6.20 -1.42 -20.94
CA HIS A 57 -7.14 -1.60 -22.04
C HIS A 57 -8.09 -2.77 -21.76
N ILE A 58 -9.36 -2.53 -22.07
CA ILE A 58 -10.38 -3.58 -22.13
C ILE A 58 -10.03 -4.47 -23.31
N THR A 59 -9.87 -5.77 -23.05
CA THR A 59 -9.68 -6.76 -24.11
C THR A 59 -10.97 -7.54 -24.30
N GLN A 60 -11.15 -8.16 -25.47
CA GLN A 60 -12.30 -9.02 -25.76
C GLN A 60 -12.38 -10.25 -24.83
N PHE A 61 -11.30 -10.57 -24.11
CA PHE A 61 -11.20 -11.74 -23.25
C PHE A 61 -11.57 -11.46 -21.79
N ARG A 62 -11.30 -10.26 -21.27
CA ARG A 62 -11.56 -9.91 -19.87
C ARG A 62 -11.71 -8.39 -19.68
N VAL A 63 -12.71 -8.00 -18.89
CA VAL A 63 -12.85 -6.63 -18.38
C VAL A 63 -11.66 -6.32 -17.47
N SER A 64 -10.93 -5.25 -17.79
CA SER A 64 -9.82 -4.78 -16.95
C SER A 64 -10.34 -4.28 -15.60
N ILE A 65 -9.53 -4.44 -14.55
CA ILE A 65 -9.81 -3.79 -13.27
C ILE A 65 -9.67 -2.27 -13.49
N PRO A 66 -10.71 -1.46 -13.21
CA PRO A 66 -10.66 -0.02 -13.41
C PRO A 66 -9.54 0.65 -12.62
N ARG A 67 -9.00 1.76 -13.13
CA ARG A 67 -7.85 2.47 -12.55
C ARG A 67 -8.09 2.85 -11.09
N GLU A 68 -9.25 3.40 -10.78
CA GLU A 68 -9.65 3.81 -9.44
C GLU A 68 -9.63 2.63 -8.46
N LYS A 69 -10.13 1.46 -8.87
CA LYS A 69 -10.07 0.24 -8.07
C LYS A 69 -8.63 -0.24 -7.88
N ARG A 70 -7.77 -0.12 -8.89
CA ARG A 70 -6.34 -0.46 -8.77
C ARG A 70 -5.62 0.42 -7.75
N ILE A 71 -5.87 1.73 -7.79
CA ILE A 71 -5.33 2.69 -6.80
C ILE A 71 -5.86 2.35 -5.40
N GLY A 72 -7.16 2.05 -5.28
CA GLY A 72 -7.77 1.62 -4.03
C GLY A 72 -7.13 0.36 -3.44
N ILE A 73 -6.92 -0.68 -4.26
CA ILE A 73 -6.24 -1.91 -3.84
C ILE A 73 -4.84 -1.61 -3.32
N ALA A 74 -4.05 -0.81 -4.04
CA ALA A 74 -2.68 -0.51 -3.66
C ALA A 74 -2.62 0.29 -2.35
N LEU A 75 -3.43 1.34 -2.21
CA LEU A 75 -3.51 2.15 -0.99
C LEU A 75 -3.97 1.33 0.21
N TYR A 76 -4.99 0.49 0.05
CA TYR A 76 -5.45 -0.40 1.11
C TYR A 76 -4.36 -1.40 1.52
N THR A 77 -3.60 -1.90 0.55
CA THR A 77 -2.49 -2.83 0.81
C THR A 77 -1.34 -2.15 1.56
N LEU A 78 -1.02 -0.90 1.23
CA LEU A 78 0.03 -0.13 1.92
C LEU A 78 -0.41 0.37 3.30
N GLY A 79 -1.70 0.71 3.45
CA GLY A 79 -2.25 1.31 4.67
C GLY A 79 -2.78 0.32 5.70
N SER A 80 -2.91 -0.95 5.34
CA SER A 80 -3.37 -2.03 6.21
C SER A 80 -2.26 -3.05 6.50
N SER A 81 -2.35 -3.70 7.66
CA SER A 81 -1.52 -4.86 8.01
C SER A 81 -2.20 -6.19 7.64
N ALA A 82 -3.16 -6.16 6.71
CA ALA A 82 -3.92 -7.34 6.32
C ALA A 82 -3.11 -8.23 5.37
N GLU A 83 -3.27 -9.55 5.50
CA GLU A 83 -2.72 -10.49 4.54
C GLU A 83 -3.26 -10.22 3.13
N ILE A 84 -2.42 -10.38 2.11
CA ILE A 84 -2.82 -10.21 0.70
C ILE A 84 -4.02 -11.07 0.32
N ARG A 85 -4.15 -12.27 0.91
CA ARG A 85 -5.30 -13.16 0.71
C ARG A 85 -6.61 -12.53 1.18
N THR A 86 -6.59 -11.83 2.32
CA THR A 86 -7.74 -11.08 2.85
C THR A 86 -8.11 -9.94 1.92
N ILE A 87 -7.13 -9.16 1.46
CA ILE A 87 -7.34 -8.06 0.51
C ILE A 87 -7.90 -8.59 -0.82
N SER A 88 -7.36 -9.71 -1.32
CA SER A 88 -7.83 -10.38 -2.52
C SER A 88 -9.31 -10.76 -2.42
N ASN A 89 -9.73 -11.33 -1.28
CA ASN A 89 -11.13 -11.68 -1.07
C ASN A 89 -12.02 -10.44 -0.96
N LEU A 90 -11.56 -9.41 -0.22
CA LEU A 90 -12.29 -8.17 -0.01
C LEU A 90 -12.59 -7.43 -1.33
N PHE A 91 -11.56 -7.29 -2.18
CA PHE A 91 -11.67 -6.60 -3.47
C PHE A 91 -12.14 -7.51 -4.63
N GLY A 92 -12.26 -8.82 -4.41
CA GLY A 92 -12.68 -9.77 -5.45
C GLY A 92 -11.62 -9.97 -6.55
N VAL A 93 -10.34 -9.86 -6.20
CA VAL A 93 -9.21 -9.89 -7.13
C VAL A 93 -8.26 -11.03 -6.73
N GLY A 94 -7.55 -11.64 -7.69
CA GLY A 94 -6.60 -12.71 -7.35
C GLY A 94 -5.36 -12.20 -6.63
N ASP A 95 -4.80 -12.99 -5.72
CA ASP A 95 -3.62 -12.65 -4.90
C ASP A 95 -2.42 -12.17 -5.75
N SER A 96 -2.15 -12.84 -6.88
CA SER A 96 -1.09 -12.42 -7.81
C SER A 96 -1.39 -11.09 -8.48
N THR A 97 -2.66 -10.79 -8.75
CA THR A 97 -3.09 -9.53 -9.32
C THR A 97 -3.01 -8.39 -8.32
N VAL A 98 -3.32 -8.63 -7.03
CA VAL A 98 -3.10 -7.63 -5.95
C VAL A 98 -1.63 -7.25 -5.87
N ARG A 99 -0.72 -8.24 -5.85
CA ARG A 99 0.74 -8.01 -5.84
C ARG A 99 1.21 -7.23 -7.07
N ALA A 100 0.74 -7.60 -8.26
CA ALA A 100 1.09 -6.90 -9.48
C ALA A 100 0.60 -5.44 -9.47
N ILE A 101 -0.65 -5.21 -9.04
CA ILE A 101 -1.20 -3.85 -8.90
C ILE A 101 -0.39 -3.03 -7.89
N LEU A 102 -0.02 -3.61 -6.75
CA LEU A 102 0.79 -2.92 -5.74
C LEU A 102 2.14 -2.47 -6.32
N LEU A 103 2.86 -3.36 -7.00
CA LEU A 103 4.16 -3.02 -7.58
C LEU A 103 4.03 -1.98 -8.70
N GLU A 104 3.08 -2.17 -9.63
CA GLU A 104 2.82 -1.19 -10.70
C GLU A 104 2.43 0.19 -10.13
N PHE A 105 1.67 0.22 -9.04
CA PHE A 105 1.30 1.46 -8.36
C PHE A 105 2.51 2.14 -7.71
N ILE A 106 3.37 1.38 -7.01
CA ILE A 106 4.59 1.93 -6.40
C ILE A 106 5.50 2.51 -7.47
N ASP A 107 5.74 1.79 -8.56
CA ASP A 107 6.58 2.27 -9.67
C ASP A 107 6.01 3.55 -10.30
N ALA A 108 4.70 3.59 -10.53
CA ALA A 108 4.03 4.78 -11.06
C ALA A 108 4.07 5.97 -10.10
N LEU A 109 3.92 5.70 -8.80
CA LEU A 109 4.01 6.72 -7.76
C LEU A 109 5.43 7.30 -7.69
N LEU A 110 6.46 6.45 -7.78
CA LEU A 110 7.84 6.92 -7.79
C LEU A 110 8.12 7.77 -9.04
N ASP A 111 7.75 7.30 -10.24
CA ASP A 111 7.95 8.06 -11.48
C ASP A 111 7.27 9.44 -11.48
N LYS A 112 6.04 9.52 -10.97
CA LYS A 112 5.21 10.74 -11.06
C LYS A 112 5.27 11.67 -9.86
N VAL A 113 5.46 11.12 -8.67
CA VAL A 113 5.20 11.83 -7.40
C VAL A 113 6.45 11.98 -6.54
N GLU A 114 7.46 11.11 -6.70
CA GLU A 114 8.69 11.12 -5.90
C GLU A 114 9.37 12.50 -5.90
N LYS A 115 9.59 13.07 -7.09
CA LYS A 115 10.28 14.37 -7.23
C LYS A 115 9.53 15.53 -6.57
N ARG A 116 8.21 15.45 -6.42
CA ARG A 116 7.43 16.48 -5.72
C ARG A 116 7.45 16.28 -4.21
N MET A 117 7.35 15.05 -3.75
CA MET A 117 7.19 14.74 -2.33
C MET A 117 8.53 14.69 -1.59
N ILE A 118 9.56 14.07 -2.17
CA ILE A 118 10.87 13.94 -1.53
C ILE A 118 11.63 15.27 -1.53
N ASN A 119 11.57 16.02 -2.63
CA ASN A 119 12.20 17.34 -2.69
C ASN A 119 11.50 18.41 -1.85
N ALA A 120 10.37 18.08 -1.21
CA ALA A 120 9.63 19.00 -0.35
C ALA A 120 9.97 18.86 1.13
N TYR A 121 10.91 17.97 1.54
CA TYR A 121 11.23 17.76 2.95
C TYR A 121 12.70 17.42 3.27
N PRO A 122 13.36 18.14 4.21
CA PRO A 122 13.21 19.57 4.48
C PRO A 122 14.02 20.38 3.45
N PRO A 123 13.40 21.25 2.63
CA PRO A 123 14.07 21.80 1.46
C PRO A 123 14.75 23.15 1.69
N THR A 124 14.58 23.78 2.86
CA THR A 124 15.22 25.09 3.16
C THR A 124 16.09 25.03 4.42
N GLN A 125 17.24 25.70 4.36
CA GLN A 125 18.17 25.81 5.49
C GLN A 125 17.48 26.37 6.74
N GLN A 126 16.65 27.40 6.55
CA GLN A 126 15.86 27.98 7.64
C GLN A 126 14.94 26.94 8.30
N LYS A 127 14.27 26.07 7.53
CA LYS A 127 13.37 25.08 8.11
C LYS A 127 14.12 23.98 8.86
N ILE A 128 15.32 23.62 8.39
CA ILE A 128 16.23 22.70 9.08
C ILE A 128 16.66 23.29 10.43
N GLU A 129 17.04 24.56 10.45
CA GLU A 129 17.44 25.26 11.67
C GLU A 129 16.29 25.35 12.68
N GLU A 130 15.08 25.70 12.23
CA GLU A 130 13.87 25.72 13.07
C GLU A 130 13.61 24.35 13.72
N ILE A 131 13.57 23.27 12.92
CA ILE A 131 13.30 21.91 13.43
C ILE A 131 14.40 21.47 14.41
N THR A 132 15.67 21.73 14.07
CA THR A 132 16.80 21.33 14.91
C THR A 132 16.75 22.03 16.27
N ALA A 133 16.44 23.33 16.29
CA ALA A 133 16.30 24.10 17.52
C ALA A 133 15.12 23.61 18.38
N GLU A 134 14.00 23.23 17.76
CA GLU A 134 12.82 22.70 18.45
C GLU A 134 13.17 21.37 19.16
N PHE A 135 13.77 20.42 18.45
CA PHE A 135 14.24 19.14 19.02
C PHE A 135 15.26 19.32 20.14
N GLU A 136 16.21 20.25 20.00
CA GLU A 136 17.18 20.54 21.04
C GLU A 136 16.52 21.20 22.27
N SER A 137 15.56 22.09 22.06
CA SER A 137 14.87 22.79 23.14
C SER A 137 14.04 21.84 24.01
N GLU A 138 13.21 20.99 23.37
CA GLU A 138 12.27 20.10 24.04
C GLU A 138 12.93 18.81 24.54
N TRP A 139 13.79 18.18 23.72
CA TRP A 139 14.29 16.82 23.94
C TRP A 139 15.80 16.75 24.17
N LYS A 140 16.51 17.89 24.06
CA LYS A 140 17.99 17.97 24.14
C LYS A 140 18.69 17.11 23.08
N PHE A 141 18.00 16.80 21.99
CA PHE A 141 18.57 16.11 20.84
C PHE A 141 19.12 17.11 19.85
N ILE A 142 20.45 17.20 19.79
CA ILE A 142 21.16 18.06 18.85
C ILE A 142 21.14 17.45 17.45
N GLN A 143 21.09 18.29 16.42
CA GLN A 143 21.20 17.90 15.00
C GLN A 143 20.11 16.92 14.52
N VAL A 144 18.92 16.94 15.12
CA VAL A 144 17.76 16.16 14.66
C VAL A 144 16.87 17.03 13.79
N TYR A 145 16.73 16.65 12.52
CA TYR A 145 15.91 17.34 11.52
C TYR A 145 14.57 16.63 11.26
N GLY A 146 14.29 15.56 11.98
CA GLY A 146 13.05 14.80 11.89
C GLY A 146 13.14 13.47 12.63
N ALA A 147 11.99 12.91 12.98
CA ALA A 147 11.89 11.58 13.57
C ALA A 147 10.93 10.74 12.72
N VAL A 148 11.36 9.53 12.35
CA VAL A 148 10.51 8.54 11.70
C VAL A 148 10.05 7.58 12.79
N ASP A 149 8.75 7.58 13.08
CA ASP A 149 8.17 6.59 13.99
C ASP A 149 8.30 5.18 13.37
N GLY A 150 8.48 4.17 14.22
CA GLY A 150 9.02 2.86 13.85
C GLY A 150 8.37 2.21 12.62
N CYS A 151 9.21 1.69 11.72
CA CYS A 151 8.77 0.84 10.60
C CYS A 151 8.90 -0.65 10.99
N GLN A 152 7.83 -1.43 10.84
CA GLN A 152 7.90 -2.88 11.03
C GLN A 152 8.54 -3.51 9.80
N ILE A 153 9.78 -3.96 9.93
CA ILE A 153 10.48 -4.74 8.90
C ILE A 153 10.31 -6.22 9.24
N GLU A 154 9.65 -6.98 8.36
CA GLU A 154 9.62 -8.43 8.48
C GLU A 154 11.01 -9.00 8.17
N ILE A 155 11.63 -9.62 9.18
CA ILE A 155 12.91 -10.30 9.05
C ILE A 155 12.63 -11.80 9.05
N GLN A 156 13.19 -12.55 8.10
CA GLN A 156 13.19 -14.01 8.20
C GLN A 156 14.16 -14.41 9.31
N PRO A 157 13.68 -14.99 10.43
CA PRO A 157 14.55 -15.30 11.55
C PRO A 157 15.59 -16.37 11.14
N PRO A 158 16.87 -16.19 11.47
CA PRO A 158 17.87 -17.23 11.28
C PRO A 158 17.45 -18.48 12.09
N GLY A 159 17.70 -19.66 11.51
CA GLY A 159 16.99 -20.90 11.83
C GLY A 159 16.94 -21.36 13.29
N ILE A 160 17.80 -20.84 14.18
CA ILE A 160 17.95 -21.29 15.58
C ILE A 160 17.26 -20.35 16.59
N THR A 161 16.98 -19.09 16.26
CA THR A 161 16.50 -18.08 17.23
C THR A 161 15.10 -17.54 16.92
N LYS A 162 14.16 -18.39 16.49
CA LYS A 162 12.76 -17.96 16.20
C LYS A 162 12.06 -17.29 17.39
N THR A 163 12.47 -17.60 18.63
CA THR A 163 11.88 -17.04 19.86
C THR A 163 12.30 -15.61 20.15
N ASP A 164 13.37 -15.11 19.51
CA ASP A 164 13.89 -13.76 19.77
C ASP A 164 13.30 -12.73 18.80
N PHE A 165 12.60 -13.19 17.76
CA PHE A 165 11.89 -12.36 16.78
C PHE A 165 10.39 -12.37 17.07
N ILE A 166 10.01 -11.94 18.29
CA ILE A 166 8.61 -11.77 18.68
C ILE A 166 8.15 -10.37 18.28
N ASN A 167 7.02 -10.30 17.58
CA ASN A 167 6.38 -9.04 17.25
C ASN A 167 5.73 -8.45 18.52
N TYR A 168 6.28 -7.34 19.04
CA TYR A 168 5.76 -6.68 20.23
C TYR A 168 4.32 -6.14 20.06
N ASN A 169 3.89 -5.85 18.83
CA ASN A 169 2.52 -5.41 18.52
C ASN A 169 1.50 -6.55 18.49
N GLN A 170 1.91 -7.82 18.50
CA GLN A 170 0.97 -8.93 18.61
C GLN A 170 0.32 -9.02 20.00
N GLY A 171 0.91 -8.39 21.02
CA GLY A 171 0.37 -8.36 22.39
C GLY A 171 -0.74 -7.33 22.63
N LEU A 172 -0.94 -6.35 21.75
CA LEU A 172 -1.90 -5.24 21.96
C LEU A 172 -3.27 -5.47 21.30
N LYS A 173 -3.54 -6.64 20.71
CA LYS A 173 -4.86 -7.00 20.14
C LYS A 173 -5.85 -7.61 21.16
N LYS A 174 -5.75 -7.26 22.44
CA LYS A 174 -6.76 -7.58 23.45
C LYS A 174 -6.90 -6.44 24.45
N LEU A 175 -7.56 -5.36 24.05
CA LEU A 175 -8.50 -4.59 24.88
C LEU A 175 -9.51 -3.93 23.94
#